data_AF-A0AAV6HDC4-F1
#
_entry.id   AF-A0AAV6HDC4-F1
#
_cell.length_a   1.000
_cell.length_b   1.000
_cell.length_c   1.000
_cell.angle_alpha   90.00
_cell.angle_beta   90.00
_cell.angle_gamma   90.00
#
_symmetry.space_group_name_H-M   'P 1'
#
loop_
_entity.id
_entity.type
_entity.pdbx_description
1 polymer ?
#
loop_
_entity_poly.entity_id
_entity_poly.type
_entity_poly.pdbx_seq_one_letter_code
_entity_poly.pdbx_strand_id
1 'polypeptide(L)'
;MVVLHDIFFYLSSKEKYKQGVTESSKRAIRKAANNFSLQGDIMFYRGTDGHSMRRVFSEEEKVTILEEVHAGHFGRDRMMEKIRQRFYWHNITAHAHNWVSTCEPCQTFERVKTEPPEMKPIKPVAPWHMIGEIALSHGFARDGQITD
;
A
#
# COMPACT_ATOMS: atom_id res chain seq x y z
N MET A 1 -11.37 19.54 -16.63
CA MET A 1 -10.66 18.40 -15.99
C MET A 1 -10.45 17.36 -17.08
N VAL A 2 -9.23 16.88 -17.32
CA VAL A 2 -8.99 15.87 -18.36
C VAL A 2 -9.38 14.51 -17.82
N VAL A 3 -10.30 13.81 -18.48
CA VAL A 3 -10.71 12.46 -18.10
C VAL A 3 -9.82 11.45 -18.82
N LEU A 4 -9.34 10.42 -18.13
CA LEU A 4 -8.51 9.36 -18.73
C LEU A 4 -9.21 8.69 -19.92
N HIS A 5 -10.54 8.61 -19.88
CA HIS A 5 -11.35 8.10 -20.99
C HIS A 5 -11.25 8.98 -22.24
N ASP A 6 -11.03 10.29 -22.11
CA ASP A 6 -10.86 11.19 -23.25
C ASP A 6 -9.48 11.03 -23.87
N ILE A 7 -8.45 10.75 -23.05
CA ILE A 7 -7.11 10.38 -23.53
C ILE A 7 -7.17 9.04 -24.26
N PHE A 8 -7.83 8.05 -23.69
CA PHE A 8 -8.04 6.75 -24.33
C PHE A 8 -8.73 6.90 -25.69
N PHE A 9 -9.82 7.66 -25.74
CA PHE A 9 -10.53 7.94 -26.99
C PHE A 9 -9.64 8.65 -28.00
N TYR A 10 -8.87 9.67 -27.59
CA TYR A 10 -7.95 10.40 -28.46
C TYR A 10 -6.89 9.48 -29.09
N LEU A 11 -6.29 8.59 -28.28
CA LEU A 11 -5.27 7.64 -28.73
C LEU A 11 -5.86 6.55 -29.64
N SER A 12 -7.05 6.03 -29.32
CA SER A 12 -7.71 4.98 -30.09
C SER A 12 -8.28 5.49 -31.43
N SER A 13 -8.83 6.71 -31.46
CA SER A 13 -9.55 7.26 -32.62
C SER A 13 -8.65 7.95 -33.66
N LYS A 14 -7.31 7.84 -33.53
CA LYS A 14 -6.32 8.55 -34.35
C LYS A 14 -6.47 10.08 -34.27
N GLU A 15 -6.37 10.63 -33.07
CA GLU A 15 -6.34 12.07 -32.77
C GLU A 15 -7.67 12.83 -32.93
N LYS A 16 -8.80 12.11 -32.84
CA LYS A 16 -10.13 12.74 -32.79
C LYS A 16 -10.54 13.06 -31.35
N TYR A 17 -11.47 14.00 -31.21
CA TYR A 17 -12.01 14.43 -29.91
C TYR A 17 -13.51 14.12 -29.84
N LYS A 18 -14.02 13.89 -28.64
CA LYS A 18 -15.47 13.83 -28.41
C LYS A 18 -16.12 15.17 -28.78
N GLN A 19 -17.39 15.13 -29.15
CA GLN A 19 -18.15 16.33 -29.49
C GLN A 19 -18.30 17.23 -28.24
N GLY A 20 -18.13 18.54 -28.41
CA GLY A 20 -18.26 19.53 -27.31
C GLY A 20 -16.99 19.77 -26.48
N VAL A 21 -15.85 19.16 -26.82
CA VAL A 21 -14.57 19.42 -26.12
C VAL A 21 -14.02 20.80 -26.50
N THR A 22 -13.77 21.65 -25.49
CA THR A 22 -13.19 23.00 -25.66
C THR A 22 -11.73 22.95 -26.11
N GLU A 23 -11.24 23.99 -26.80
CA GLU A 23 -9.83 24.07 -27.24
C GLU A 23 -8.83 23.95 -26.08
N SER A 24 -9.14 24.51 -24.91
CA SER A 24 -8.32 24.37 -23.70
C SER A 24 -8.21 22.92 -23.24
N SER A 25 -9.31 22.17 -23.30
CA SER A 25 -9.34 20.74 -22.98
C SER A 25 -8.61 19.90 -24.03
N LYS A 26 -8.75 20.22 -25.33
CA LYS A 26 -7.97 19.56 -26.40
C LYS A 26 -6.47 19.74 -26.20
N ARG A 27 -6.02 20.94 -25.81
CA ARG A 27 -4.61 21.20 -25.49
C ARG A 27 -4.15 20.35 -24.30
N ALA A 28 -4.97 20.26 -23.26
CA ALA A 28 -4.65 19.46 -22.08
C ALA A 28 -4.62 17.95 -22.40
N ILE A 29 -5.55 17.44 -23.21
CA ILE A 29 -5.58 16.04 -23.68
C ILE A 29 -4.31 15.73 -24.47
N ARG A 30 -3.96 16.56 -25.47
CA ARG A 30 -2.72 16.38 -26.25
C ARG A 30 -1.47 16.33 -25.37
N LYS A 31 -1.37 17.27 -24.42
CA LYS A 31 -0.23 17.33 -23.49
C LYS A 31 -0.18 16.07 -22.61
N ALA A 32 -1.32 15.61 -22.10
CA ALA A 32 -1.38 14.43 -21.25
C ALA A 32 -1.10 13.14 -22.05
N ALA A 33 -1.62 13.03 -23.28
CA ALA A 33 -1.49 11.87 -24.16
C ALA A 33 -0.02 11.52 -24.46
N ASN A 34 0.90 12.48 -24.44
CA ASN A 34 2.34 12.22 -24.60
C ASN A 34 2.92 11.27 -23.54
N ASN A 35 2.29 11.20 -22.36
CA ASN A 35 2.70 10.30 -21.28
C ASN A 35 2.00 8.93 -21.36
N PHE A 36 1.20 8.68 -22.39
CA PHE A 36 0.46 7.44 -22.55
C PHE A 36 0.79 6.78 -23.90
N SER A 37 0.71 5.46 -23.94
CA SER A 37 0.81 4.67 -25.16
C SER A 37 -0.30 3.65 -25.21
N LEU A 38 -0.85 3.42 -26.39
CA LEU A 38 -1.90 2.42 -26.61
C LEU A 38 -1.30 1.20 -27.31
N GLN A 39 -1.51 0.01 -26.76
CA GLN A 39 -1.17 -1.26 -27.39
C GLN A 39 -2.45 -2.09 -27.51
N GLY A 40 -3.01 -2.17 -28.72
CA GLY A 40 -4.36 -2.71 -28.92
C GLY A 40 -5.39 -1.86 -28.17
N ASP A 41 -6.16 -2.49 -27.28
CA ASP A 41 -7.14 -1.82 -26.42
C ASP A 41 -6.61 -1.50 -25.02
N ILE A 42 -5.32 -1.71 -24.77
CA ILE A 42 -4.70 -1.52 -23.46
C ILE A 42 -3.89 -0.22 -23.46
N MET A 43 -4.24 0.70 -22.54
CA MET A 43 -3.52 1.95 -22.36
C MET A 43 -2.43 1.79 -21.29
N PHE A 44 -1.22 2.24 -21.58
CA PHE A 44 -0.08 2.24 -20.68
C PHE A 44 0.31 3.68 -20.35
N TYR A 45 0.65 3.94 -19.09
CA TYR A 45 1.30 5.18 -18.65
C TYR A 45 2.81 4.99 -18.71
N ARG A 46 3.51 5.94 -19.33
CA ARG A 46 4.97 6.00 -19.39
C ARG A 46 5.49 6.87 -18.24
N GLY A 47 6.09 6.23 -17.24
CA GLY A 47 6.82 6.91 -16.19
C GLY A 47 8.09 7.57 -16.70
N THR A 48 8.55 8.58 -15.99
CA THR A 48 9.82 9.28 -16.28
C THR A 48 11.05 8.41 -16.02
N ASP A 49 10.87 7.36 -15.23
CA ASP A 49 11.84 6.32 -14.88
C ASP A 49 11.96 5.22 -15.94
N GLY A 50 11.23 5.33 -17.06
CA GLY A 50 11.18 4.31 -18.10
C GLY A 50 10.26 3.12 -17.77
N HIS A 51 9.69 3.06 -16.56
CA HIS A 51 8.70 2.06 -16.21
C HIS A 51 7.37 2.42 -16.86
N SER A 52 6.73 1.41 -17.47
CA SER A 52 5.39 1.56 -18.03
C SER A 52 4.38 0.78 -17.21
N MET A 53 3.31 1.45 -16.79
CA MET A 53 2.23 0.85 -16.00
C MET A 53 0.99 0.69 -16.86
N ARG A 54 0.43 -0.51 -16.89
CA ARG A 54 -0.86 -0.77 -17.54
C ARG A 54 -1.98 -0.06 -16.79
N ARG A 55 -2.79 0.72 -17.50
CA ARG A 55 -4.00 1.30 -16.98
C ARG A 55 -5.11 0.26 -16.96
N VAL A 56 -5.77 0.15 -15.82
CA VAL A 56 -6.92 -0.73 -15.59
C VAL A 56 -8.18 0.12 -15.49
N PHE A 57 -9.22 -0.23 -16.22
CA PHE A 57 -10.48 0.52 -16.25
C PHE A 57 -11.65 -0.22 -15.60
N SER A 58 -11.83 -1.50 -15.94
CA SER A 58 -12.94 -2.34 -15.47
C SER A 58 -12.74 -2.76 -14.01
N GLU A 59 -13.84 -2.87 -13.24
CA GLU A 59 -13.76 -3.38 -11.87
C GLU A 59 -13.44 -4.87 -11.85
N GLU A 60 -13.97 -5.63 -12.81
CA GLU A 60 -13.70 -7.05 -13.00
C GLU A 60 -12.20 -7.30 -13.19
N GLU A 61 -11.55 -6.50 -14.05
CA GLU A 61 -10.10 -6.58 -14.28
C GLU A 61 -9.30 -6.26 -13.00
N LYS A 62 -9.75 -5.28 -12.20
CA LYS A 62 -9.10 -4.97 -10.91
C LYS A 62 -9.18 -6.15 -9.95
N VAL A 63 -10.35 -6.80 -9.86
CA VAL A 63 -10.55 -7.98 -9.00
C VAL A 63 -9.62 -9.10 -9.43
N THR A 64 -9.58 -9.43 -10.72
CA THR A 64 -8.69 -10.47 -11.25
C THR A 64 -7.22 -10.18 -10.95
N ILE A 65 -6.76 -8.94 -11.15
CA ILE A 65 -5.38 -8.54 -10.84
C ILE A 65 -5.09 -8.66 -9.33
N LEU A 66 -6.02 -8.23 -8.49
CA LEU A 66 -5.87 -8.33 -7.04
C LEU A 66 -5.78 -9.79 -6.59
N GLU A 67 -6.63 -10.65 -7.13
CA GLU A 67 -6.63 -12.10 -6.87
C GLU A 67 -5.31 -12.74 -7.30
N GLU A 68 -4.86 -12.50 -8.54
CA GLU A 68 -3.63 -13.04 -9.09
C GLU A 68 -2.39 -12.63 -8.27
N VAL A 69 -2.28 -11.36 -7.91
CA VAL A 69 -1.13 -10.87 -7.14
C VAL A 69 -1.18 -11.35 -5.69
N HIS A 70 -2.39 -11.53 -5.14
CA HIS A 70 -2.61 -11.97 -3.76
C HIS A 70 -2.41 -13.47 -3.55
N ALA A 71 -2.52 -14.30 -4.57
CA ALA A 71 -2.54 -15.78 -4.48
C ALA A 71 -1.44 -16.41 -3.59
N GLY A 72 -0.27 -15.78 -3.46
CA GLY A 72 0.81 -16.28 -2.60
C GLY A 72 0.85 -15.72 -1.17
N HIS A 73 -0.17 -14.99 -0.72
CA HIS A 73 -0.28 -14.38 0.61
C HIS A 73 1.00 -13.67 1.11
N PHE A 74 1.71 -13.01 0.21
CA PHE A 74 3.03 -12.40 0.47
C PHE A 74 3.02 -11.20 1.44
N GLY A 75 1.89 -10.92 2.08
CA GLY A 75 1.65 -9.71 2.87
C GLY A 75 1.36 -8.49 2.01
N ARG A 76 0.78 -7.47 2.67
CA ARG A 76 0.29 -6.23 2.03
C ARG A 76 1.38 -5.51 1.24
N ASP A 77 2.55 -5.32 1.83
CA ASP A 77 3.56 -4.43 1.26
C ASP A 77 4.15 -4.99 -0.04
N ARG A 78 4.39 -6.31 -0.09
CA ARG A 78 4.85 -7.00 -1.32
C ARG A 78 3.78 -7.02 -2.40
N MET A 79 2.52 -7.20 -2.04
CA MET A 79 1.40 -7.10 -2.99
C MET A 79 1.33 -5.69 -3.59
N MET A 80 1.44 -4.65 -2.75
CA MET A 80 1.44 -3.26 -3.20
C MET A 80 2.60 -2.93 -4.13
N GLU A 81 3.79 -3.42 -3.82
CA GLU A 81 4.97 -3.25 -4.67
C GLU A 81 4.74 -3.86 -6.06
N LYS A 82 4.31 -5.12 -6.12
CA LYS A 82 4.02 -5.82 -7.39
C LYS A 82 2.96 -5.12 -8.23
N ILE A 83 1.89 -4.65 -7.57
CA ILE A 83 0.80 -3.95 -8.26
C ILE A 83 1.31 -2.62 -8.83
N ARG A 84 2.00 -1.81 -8.03
CA ARG A 84 2.51 -0.48 -8.45
C ARG A 84 3.56 -0.55 -9.55
N GLN A 85 4.30 -1.66 -9.65
CA GLN A 85 5.28 -1.85 -10.72
C GLN A 85 4.63 -2.10 -12.09
N ARG A 86 3.40 -2.60 -12.14
CA ARG A 86 2.79 -3.13 -13.38
C ARG A 86 1.47 -2.48 -13.75
N PHE A 87 0.72 -1.98 -12.76
CA PHE A 87 -0.65 -1.53 -12.95
C PHE A 87 -0.93 -0.19 -12.27
N TYR A 88 -1.88 0.53 -12.83
CA TYR A 88 -2.34 1.80 -12.32
C TYR A 88 -3.86 1.92 -12.43
N TRP A 89 -4.53 2.22 -11.31
CA TRP A 89 -5.90 2.73 -11.27
C TRP A 89 -6.07 3.74 -10.12
N HIS A 90 -7.18 4.48 -10.13
CA HIS A 90 -7.47 5.41 -9.04
C HIS A 90 -7.73 4.64 -7.73
N ASN A 91 -7.20 5.11 -6.60
CA ASN A 91 -7.34 4.47 -5.28
C ASN A 91 -6.85 3.00 -5.20
N ILE A 92 -5.85 2.64 -6.01
CA ILE A 92 -5.22 1.31 -6.03
C ILE A 92 -4.80 0.80 -4.64
N THR A 93 -4.24 1.68 -3.82
CA THR A 93 -3.82 1.34 -2.45
C THR A 93 -5.00 0.98 -1.55
N ALA A 94 -6.11 1.73 -1.63
CA ALA A 94 -7.29 1.46 -0.83
C ALA A 94 -7.97 0.16 -1.26
N HIS A 95 -8.06 -0.10 -2.57
CA HIS A 95 -8.61 -1.34 -3.11
C HIS A 95 -7.80 -2.57 -2.66
N ALA A 96 -6.47 -2.51 -2.78
CA ALA A 96 -5.60 -3.59 -2.33
C ALA A 96 -5.65 -3.79 -0.81
N HIS A 97 -5.75 -2.72 -0.02
CA HIS A 97 -5.94 -2.83 1.42
C HIS A 97 -7.24 -3.55 1.77
N ASN A 98 -8.35 -3.13 1.15
CA ASN A 98 -9.65 -3.75 1.36
C ASN A 98 -9.62 -5.24 0.99
N TRP A 99 -8.97 -5.58 -0.13
CA TRP A 99 -8.81 -6.97 -0.57
C TRP A 99 -8.05 -7.85 0.43
N VAL A 100 -6.95 -7.36 1.00
CA VAL A 100 -6.18 -8.10 2.02
C VAL A 100 -6.97 -8.21 3.32
N SER A 101 -7.78 -7.20 3.68
CA SER A 101 -8.61 -7.24 4.89
C SER A 101 -9.74 -8.28 4.83
N THR A 102 -10.20 -8.64 3.64
CA THR A 102 -11.19 -9.72 3.46
C THR A 102 -10.57 -11.12 3.41
N CYS A 103 -9.24 -11.24 3.44
CA CYS A 103 -8.54 -12.52 3.38
C CYS A 103 -8.31 -13.11 4.78
N GLU A 104 -9.06 -14.15 5.14
CA GLU A 104 -8.97 -14.81 6.45
C GLU A 104 -7.54 -15.31 6.77
N PRO A 105 -6.82 -16.04 5.88
CA PRO A 105 -5.43 -16.44 6.16
C PRO A 105 -4.55 -15.26 6.54
N CYS A 106 -4.60 -14.16 5.78
CA CYS A 106 -3.79 -12.97 6.06
C CYS A 106 -4.15 -12.33 7.40
N GLN A 107 -5.43 -12.26 7.76
CA GLN A 107 -5.88 -11.70 9.03
C GLN A 107 -5.41 -12.54 10.24
N THR A 108 -5.45 -13.87 10.11
CA THR A 108 -5.02 -14.77 11.19
C THR A 108 -3.51 -14.63 11.47
N PHE A 109 -2.67 -14.60 10.43
CA PHE A 109 -1.21 -14.43 10.60
C PHE A 109 -0.83 -13.05 11.15
N GLU A 110 -1.61 -12.01 10.89
CA GLU A 110 -1.34 -10.66 11.42
C GLU A 110 -1.59 -10.58 12.93
N ARG A 111 -2.70 -11.17 13.42
CA ARG A 111 -3.04 -11.21 14.85
C ARG A 111 -1.98 -11.92 15.70
N VAL A 112 -1.43 -13.02 15.18
CA VAL A 112 -0.38 -13.79 15.88
C VAL A 112 0.89 -12.96 16.10
N LYS A 113 1.18 -11.96 15.27
CA LYS A 113 2.34 -11.07 15.47
C LYS A 113 2.11 -9.99 16.53
N THR A 114 0.85 -9.62 16.76
CA THR A 114 0.50 -8.48 17.62
C THR A 114 0.24 -8.86 19.07
N GLU A 115 -0.10 -10.12 19.35
CA GLU A 115 -0.34 -10.59 20.71
C GLU A 115 0.92 -11.26 21.26
N PRO A 116 1.61 -10.66 22.25
CA PRO A 116 2.65 -11.37 22.97
C PRO A 116 2.01 -12.59 23.63
N PRO A 117 2.61 -13.79 23.49
CA PRO A 117 2.08 -14.98 24.15
C PRO A 117 1.96 -14.71 25.66
N GLU A 118 0.86 -15.16 26.27
CA GLU A 118 0.68 -15.05 27.71
C GLU A 118 1.90 -15.65 28.43
N MET A 119 2.67 -14.79 29.10
CA MET A 119 3.82 -15.21 29.88
C MET A 119 3.35 -16.01 31.09
N LYS A 120 3.53 -17.33 31.04
CA LYS A 120 3.27 -18.20 32.19
C LYS A 120 4.43 -18.05 33.17
N PRO A 121 4.18 -17.66 34.44
CA PRO A 121 5.22 -17.60 35.45
C PRO A 121 5.94 -18.95 35.57
N ILE A 122 7.27 -18.92 35.50
CA ILE A 122 8.08 -20.12 35.73
C ILE A 122 7.87 -20.53 37.18
N LYS A 123 7.39 -21.77 37.40
CA LYS A 123 7.23 -22.30 38.76
C LYS A 123 8.63 -22.50 39.36
N PRO A 124 9.00 -21.83 40.46
CA PRO A 124 10.28 -22.06 41.10
C PRO A 124 10.33 -23.48 41.63
N VAL A 125 11.43 -24.18 41.34
CA VAL A 125 11.62 -25.59 41.72
C VAL A 125 11.84 -25.74 43.23
N ALA A 126 12.34 -24.68 43.88
CA ALA A 126 12.54 -24.58 45.33
C ALA A 126 12.72 -23.10 45.74
N PRO A 127 12.65 -22.77 47.04
CA PRO A 127 12.98 -21.43 47.55
C PRO A 127 14.38 -21.01 47.05
N TRP A 128 14.57 -19.71 46.79
CA TRP A 128 15.84 -19.09 46.35
C TRP A 128 16.32 -19.38 44.92
N HIS A 129 15.58 -20.15 44.12
CA HIS A 129 15.98 -20.49 42.74
C HIS A 129 15.64 -19.41 41.69
N MET A 130 14.93 -18.36 42.07
CA MET A 130 14.65 -17.22 41.21
C MET A 130 14.65 -15.93 42.04
N ILE A 131 15.58 -15.04 41.76
CA ILE A 131 15.66 -13.70 42.35
C ILE A 131 15.54 -12.71 41.19
N GLY A 132 14.43 -11.98 41.14
CA GLY A 132 14.24 -10.87 40.21
C GLY A 132 14.77 -9.58 40.83
N GLU A 133 15.79 -8.99 40.24
CA GLU A 133 16.31 -7.70 40.68
C GLU A 133 15.43 -6.59 40.11
N ILE A 134 14.65 -5.92 40.97
CA ILE A 134 13.93 -4.69 40.60
C ILE A 134 14.79 -3.53 41.07
N ALA A 135 15.50 -2.89 40.15
CA ALA A 135 16.22 -1.65 40.44
C ALA A 135 15.21 -0.52 40.69
N LEU A 136 14.87 -0.27 41.96
CA LEU A 136 14.14 0.93 42.35
C LEU A 136 15.13 2.09 42.35
N SER A 137 15.07 2.96 41.34
CA SER A 137 15.85 4.20 41.29
C SER A 137 15.45 5.10 42.46
N HIS A 138 16.25 5.12 43.52
CA HIS A 138 16.12 6.07 44.62
C HIS A 138 16.66 7.44 44.18
N GLY A 139 15.79 8.45 44.27
CA GLY A 139 16.11 9.84 44.00
C GLY A 139 17.08 10.43 45.04
N PHE A 140 18.02 11.23 44.54
CA PHE A 140 18.93 12.05 45.33
C PHE A 140 18.18 13.10 46.15
N ALA A 141 18.45 13.18 47.45
CA ALA A 141 18.25 14.38 48.25
C ALA A 141 19.55 14.67 49.02
N ARG A 142 20.19 15.80 48.67
CA ARG A 142 21.31 16.41 49.40
C ARG A 142 20.68 17.23 50.52
N ASP A 143 21.16 17.06 51.75
CA ASP A 143 21.23 18.04 52.83
C ASP A 143 22.26 17.46 53.82
N GLY A 144 23.30 18.13 54.31
CA GLY A 144 23.43 19.54 54.62
C GLY A 144 23.62 19.67 56.15
N GLN A 145 24.87 19.87 56.58
CA GLN A 145 25.34 20.32 57.91
C GLN A 145 25.46 19.31 59.06
N ILE A 146 26.70 19.18 59.56
CA ILE A 146 27.00 18.88 60.96
C ILE A 146 27.95 20.00 61.42
N THR A 147 27.51 20.78 62.40
CA THR A 147 28.35 21.62 63.25
C THR A 147 28.51 20.93 64.60
N ASP A 148 29.74 20.76 65.05
CA ASP A 148 30.28 21.41 66.26
C ASP A 148 31.80 21.51 66.09
#